data_AF-A0A960GD54-F1
#
_entry.id   AF-A0A960GD54-F1
#
_cell.length_a   1.000
_cell.length_b   1.000
_cell.length_c   1.000
_cell.angle_alpha   90.00
_cell.angle_beta   90.00
_cell.angle_gamma   90.00
#
_symmetry.space_group_name_H-M   'P 1'
#
loop_
_entity.id
_entity.type
_entity.pdbx_description
1 polymer ?
#
loop_
_entity_poly.entity_id
_entity_poly.type
_entity_poly.pdbx_seq_one_letter_code
_entity_poly.pdbx_strand_id
1 'polypeptide(L)'
;KKRREAAEVRNQAETLSYSIDKLVKENEDKLPEDVKTEVMADVEALKTALAGDDEDAVKSALDKLNASQTKLGEAIYASAQADAAAEGAAEEAAAETGGSDEDVVDAEIVDEDEEKK
;
A
#
# COMPACT_ATOMS: atom_id res chain seq x y z
N LYS A 1 -7.89 34.53 -2.33
CA LYS A 1 -6.76 33.58 -2.33
C LYS A 1 -7.05 32.41 -1.38
N LYS A 2 -7.21 32.66 -0.07
CA LYS A 2 -7.57 31.65 0.94
C LYS A 2 -8.76 30.74 0.59
N ARG A 3 -9.88 31.27 0.10
CA ARG A 3 -11.04 30.43 -0.33
C ARG A 3 -10.75 29.53 -1.53
N ARG A 4 -9.86 29.95 -2.43
CA ARG A 4 -9.45 29.13 -3.59
C ARG A 4 -8.51 28.02 -3.15
N GLU A 5 -7.54 28.35 -2.30
CA GLU A 5 -6.59 27.40 -1.72
C GLU A 5 -7.31 26.34 -0.87
N ALA A 6 -8.30 26.74 -0.07
CA ALA A 6 -9.17 25.83 0.68
C ALA A 6 -9.93 24.87 -0.25
N ALA A 7 -10.60 25.40 -1.29
CA ALA A 7 -11.31 24.57 -2.26
C ALA A 7 -10.38 23.58 -2.98
N GLU A 8 -9.16 23.98 -3.30
CA GLU A 8 -8.17 23.12 -3.95
C GLU A 8 -7.71 21.97 -3.03
N VAL A 9 -7.41 22.27 -1.77
CA VAL A 9 -7.08 21.25 -0.75
C VAL A 9 -8.23 20.26 -0.56
N ARG A 10 -9.48 20.75 -0.51
CA ARG A 10 -10.66 19.88 -0.35
C ARG A 10 -10.87 18.98 -1.55
N ASN A 11 -10.74 19.50 -2.77
CA ASN A 11 -10.82 18.68 -3.98
C ASN A 11 -9.71 17.62 -4.04
N GLN A 12 -8.50 17.96 -3.61
CA GLN A 12 -7.39 17.01 -3.49
C GLN A 12 -7.69 15.92 -2.47
N ALA A 13 -8.20 16.30 -1.29
CA ALA A 13 -8.57 15.39 -0.24
C ALA A 13 -9.70 14.43 -0.65
N GLU A 14 -10.74 14.92 -1.33
CA GLU A 14 -11.81 14.09 -1.88
C GLU A 14 -11.25 13.09 -2.88
N THR A 15 -10.44 13.55 -3.84
CA THR A 15 -9.84 12.69 -4.88
C THR A 15 -8.94 11.63 -4.26
N LEU A 16 -8.08 12.01 -3.30
CA LEU A 16 -7.17 11.08 -2.64
C LEU A 16 -7.95 10.05 -1.81
N SER A 17 -8.91 10.48 -1.00
CA SER A 17 -9.72 9.59 -0.18
C SER A 17 -10.43 8.52 -1.01
N TYR A 18 -10.96 8.89 -2.18
CA TYR A 18 -11.60 7.95 -3.10
C TYR A 18 -10.60 7.01 -3.75
N SER A 19 -9.47 7.52 -4.24
CA SER A 19 -8.44 6.70 -4.88
C SER A 19 -7.87 5.65 -3.93
N ILE A 20 -7.61 6.03 -2.68
CA ILE A 20 -7.05 5.11 -1.67
C ILE A 20 -8.09 4.10 -1.20
N ASP A 21 -9.33 4.52 -0.93
CA ASP A 21 -10.44 3.62 -0.60
C ASP A 21 -10.62 2.53 -1.67
N LYS A 22 -10.55 2.94 -2.94
CA LYS A 22 -10.62 2.02 -4.07
C LYS A 22 -9.42 1.07 -4.09
N LEU A 23 -8.21 1.59 -3.97
CA LEU A 23 -6.98 0.82 -4.04
C LEU A 23 -6.89 -0.24 -2.93
N VAL A 24 -7.32 0.10 -1.71
CA VAL A 24 -7.39 -0.85 -0.60
C VAL A 24 -8.37 -1.98 -0.91
N LYS A 25 -9.56 -1.67 -1.43
CA LYS A 25 -10.57 -2.69 -1.80
C LYS A 25 -10.11 -3.60 -2.92
N GLU A 26 -9.40 -3.07 -3.91
CA GLU A 26 -8.88 -3.87 -5.04
C GLU A 26 -7.73 -4.81 -4.64
N ASN A 27 -7.10 -4.60 -3.49
CA ASN A 27 -5.98 -5.38 -2.99
C ASN A 27 -6.24 -5.92 -1.58
N GLU A 28 -7.51 -6.01 -1.16
CA GLU A 28 -7.86 -6.29 0.24
C GLU A 28 -7.34 -7.65 0.73
N ASP A 29 -7.30 -8.63 -0.15
CA ASP A 29 -6.80 -9.99 0.06
C ASP A 29 -5.27 -10.06 0.10
N LYS A 30 -4.59 -9.07 -0.49
CA LYS A 30 -3.14 -9.01 -0.68
C LYS A 30 -2.42 -8.14 0.35
N LEU A 31 -3.17 -7.30 1.05
CA LEU A 31 -2.61 -6.34 1.99
C LEU A 31 -2.59 -6.87 3.43
N PRO A 32 -1.55 -6.52 4.21
CA PRO A 32 -1.54 -6.75 5.66
C PRO A 32 -2.76 -6.09 6.34
N GLU A 33 -3.32 -6.75 7.35
CA GLU A 33 -4.53 -6.27 8.06
C GLU A 33 -4.29 -4.93 8.77
N ASP A 34 -3.11 -4.78 9.35
CA ASP A 34 -2.59 -3.58 9.98
C ASP A 34 -2.54 -2.40 9.00
N VAL A 35 -1.96 -2.59 7.81
CA VAL A 35 -1.91 -1.55 6.76
C VAL A 35 -3.33 -1.18 6.30
N LYS A 36 -4.20 -2.16 6.04
CA LYS A 36 -5.59 -1.90 5.65
C LYS A 36 -6.32 -1.06 6.71
N THR A 37 -6.22 -1.48 7.96
CA THR A 37 -6.94 -0.85 9.07
C THR A 37 -6.48 0.58 9.29
N GLU A 38 -5.16 0.81 9.29
CA GLU A 38 -4.57 2.14 9.45
C GLU A 38 -5.02 3.08 8.32
N VAL A 39 -4.87 2.63 7.07
CA VAL A 39 -5.21 3.45 5.89
C VAL A 39 -6.70 3.74 5.81
N MET A 40 -7.57 2.75 6.09
CA MET A 40 -9.02 2.96 6.08
C MET A 40 -9.46 3.93 7.19
N ALA A 41 -8.86 3.85 8.38
CA ALA A 41 -9.14 4.81 9.45
C ALA A 41 -8.76 6.25 9.05
N ASP A 42 -7.63 6.45 8.38
CA ASP A 42 -7.23 7.77 7.88
C ASP A 42 -8.12 8.29 6.75
N VAL A 43 -8.59 7.40 5.86
CA VAL A 43 -9.60 7.74 4.84
C VAL A 43 -10.89 8.22 5.50
N GLU A 44 -11.38 7.52 6.53
CA GLU A 44 -12.58 7.92 7.27
C GLU A 44 -12.40 9.22 8.04
N ALA A 45 -11.23 9.42 8.65
CA ALA A 45 -10.89 10.67 9.33
C ALA A 45 -10.88 11.85 8.35
N LEU A 46 -10.32 11.67 7.15
CA LEU A 46 -10.33 12.70 6.10
C LEU A 46 -11.75 13.00 5.60
N LYS A 47 -12.57 11.97 5.35
CA LYS A 47 -13.98 12.13 4.97
C LYS A 47 -14.77 12.88 6.06
N THR A 48 -14.49 12.59 7.33
CA THR A 48 -15.11 13.28 8.47
C THR A 48 -14.69 14.74 8.55
N ALA A 49 -13.39 15.03 8.38
CA ALA A 49 -12.90 16.41 8.33
C ALA A 49 -13.50 17.19 7.16
N LEU A 50 -13.65 16.56 5.99
CA LEU A 50 -14.34 17.12 4.83
C LEU A 50 -15.84 17.35 5.07
N ALA A 51 -16.50 16.68 6.02
CA ALA A 51 -17.88 17.00 6.36
C ALA A 51 -18.02 18.30 7.17
N GLY A 52 -16.91 18.82 7.73
CA GLY A 52 -16.86 20.06 8.49
C GLY A 52 -16.27 21.25 7.74
N ASP A 53 -16.14 22.36 8.48
CA ASP A 53 -15.65 23.66 7.99
C ASP A 53 -14.22 24.01 8.49
N ASP A 54 -13.53 23.06 9.13
CA ASP A 54 -12.17 23.25 9.66
C ASP A 54 -11.11 22.88 8.60
N GLU A 55 -10.60 23.90 7.91
CA GLU A 55 -9.58 23.73 6.86
C GLU A 55 -8.24 23.22 7.40
N ASP A 56 -7.90 23.47 8.66
CA ASP A 56 -6.67 22.96 9.27
C ASP A 56 -6.82 21.48 9.62
N ALA A 57 -8.02 21.06 10.05
CA ALA A 57 -8.35 19.64 10.22
C ALA A 57 -8.30 18.87 8.89
N VAL A 58 -8.84 19.44 7.80
CA VAL A 58 -8.75 18.83 6.46
C VAL A 58 -7.31 18.67 6.02
N LYS A 59 -6.47 19.70 6.18
CA LYS A 59 -5.04 19.61 5.83
C LYS A 59 -4.32 18.55 6.65
N SER A 60 -4.52 18.53 7.97
CA SER A 60 -3.86 17.56 8.83
C SER A 60 -4.28 16.12 8.50
N ALA A 61 -5.55 15.89 8.22
CA ALA A 61 -6.03 14.58 7.79
C ALA A 61 -5.53 14.21 6.39
N LEU A 62 -5.41 15.17 5.48
CA LEU A 62 -4.83 14.98 4.16
C LEU A 62 -3.36 14.57 4.25
N ASP A 63 -2.56 15.26 5.07
CA ASP A 63 -1.15 14.94 5.29
C ASP A 63 -0.97 13.53 5.88
N LYS A 64 -1.82 13.15 6.84
CA LYS A 64 -1.85 11.80 7.40
C LYS A 64 -2.17 10.75 6.35
N LEU A 65 -3.24 10.96 5.57
CA LEU A 65 -3.59 10.03 4.51
C LEU A 65 -2.49 9.92 3.46
N ASN A 66 -1.78 11.02 3.14
CA ASN A 66 -0.63 10.97 2.24
C ASN A 66 0.50 10.09 2.78
N ALA A 67 0.78 10.11 4.09
CA ALA A 67 1.77 9.23 4.69
C ALA A 67 1.33 7.76 4.66
N SER A 68 0.06 7.50 4.96
CA SER A 68 -0.52 6.15 4.92
C SER A 68 -0.60 5.59 3.49
N GLN A 69 -0.75 6.45 2.49
CA GLN A 69 -0.68 6.07 1.07
C GLN A 69 0.68 5.48 0.69
N THR A 70 1.76 5.98 1.28
CA THR A 70 3.12 5.50 0.98
C THR A 70 3.28 4.07 1.48
N LYS A 71 2.85 3.80 2.71
CA LYS A 71 2.81 2.45 3.28
C LYS A 71 1.94 1.50 2.44
N LEU A 72 0.78 1.98 1.99
CA LEU A 72 -0.09 1.21 1.11
C LEU A 72 0.62 0.86 -0.21
N GLY A 73 1.29 1.83 -0.83
CA GLY A 73 2.05 1.62 -2.07
C GLY A 73 3.17 0.60 -1.91
N GLU A 74 3.91 0.67 -0.79
CA GLU A 74 4.95 -0.30 -0.44
C GLU A 74 4.37 -1.71 -0.26
N ALA A 75 3.25 -1.84 0.45
CA ALA A 75 2.59 -3.13 0.65
C ALA A 75 2.07 -3.75 -0.65
N ILE A 76 1.49 -2.94 -1.54
CA ILE A 76 1.02 -3.40 -2.86
C ILE A 76 2.20 -3.84 -3.72
N TYR A 77 3.29 -3.08 -3.73
CA TYR A 77 4.47 -3.43 -4.49
C TYR A 77 5.11 -4.73 -3.98
N ALA A 78 5.23 -4.87 -2.66
CA ALA A 78 5.73 -6.09 -2.02
C ALA A 78 4.85 -7.30 -2.38
N SER A 79 3.52 -7.15 -2.35
CA SER A 79 2.61 -8.21 -2.77
C SER A 79 2.76 -8.55 -4.26
N ALA A 80 2.88 -7.56 -5.13
CA ALA A 80 3.07 -7.79 -6.57
C ALA A 80 4.41 -8.50 -6.87
N GLN A 81 5.45 -8.23 -6.09
CA GLN A 81 6.74 -8.91 -6.21
C GLN A 81 6.63 -10.38 -5.75
N ALA A 82 5.90 -10.64 -4.66
CA ALA A 82 5.64 -12.00 -4.20
C ALA A 82 4.84 -12.82 -5.23
N ASP A 83 3.82 -12.22 -5.86
CA ASP A 83 3.05 -12.85 -6.94
C ASP A 83 3.95 -13.20 -8.14
N ALA A 84 4.83 -12.28 -8.57
CA ALA A 84 5.75 -12.51 -9.68
C ALA A 84 6.79 -13.60 -9.38
N ALA A 85 7.27 -13.67 -8.14
CA ALA A 85 8.18 -14.74 -7.69
C ALA A 85 7.48 -16.11 -7.65
N ALA A 86 6.21 -16.15 -7.24
CA ALA A 86 5.40 -17.37 -7.25
C ALA A 86 5.10 -17.86 -8.68
N GLU A 87 4.87 -16.95 -9.62
CA GLU A 87 4.64 -17.29 -11.04
C GLU A 87 5.92 -17.79 -11.73
N GLY A 88 7.09 -17.21 -11.40
CA GLY A 88 8.39 -17.72 -11.84
C GLY A 88 8.72 -19.10 -11.29
N ALA A 89 8.44 -19.36 -10.01
CA ALA A 89 8.62 -20.67 -9.39
C ALA A 89 7.67 -21.74 -9.96
N ALA A 90 6.47 -21.37 -10.40
CA ALA A 90 5.54 -22.28 -11.06
C ALA A 90 5.98 -22.67 -12.49
N GLU A 91 6.65 -21.77 -13.21
CA GLU A 91 7.23 -22.05 -14.54
C GLU A 91 8.48 -22.93 -14.45
N GLU A 92 9.30 -22.77 -13.39
CA GLU A 92 10.46 -23.62 -13.12
C GLU A 92 10.05 -25.03 -12.62
N ALA A 93 9.01 -25.14 -11.78
CA ALA A 93 8.45 -26.44 -11.37
C ALA A 93 7.79 -27.23 -12.53
N ALA A 94 7.24 -26.53 -13.54
CA ALA A 94 6.72 -27.16 -14.76
C ALA A 94 7.83 -27.65 -15.70
N ALA A 95 9.01 -27.04 -15.66
CA ALA A 95 10.19 -27.48 -16.41
C ALA A 95 10.92 -28.67 -15.74
N GLU A 96 10.83 -28.81 -14.42
CA GLU A 96 11.50 -29.87 -13.65
C GLU A 96 10.74 -31.21 -13.59
N THR A 97 9.49 -31.30 -14.05
CA THR A 97 8.76 -32.60 -14.13
C THR A 97 9.29 -33.52 -15.25
N GLY A 98 10.40 -33.14 -15.91
CA GLY A 98 11.10 -33.92 -16.94
C GLY A 98 12.39 -34.63 -16.50
N GLY A 99 12.87 -34.45 -15.27
CA GLY A 99 14.16 -35.02 -14.85
C GLY A 99 14.28 -35.18 -13.33
N SER A 100 14.33 -36.44 -12.90
CA SER A 100 14.44 -36.93 -11.54
C SER A 100 15.45 -36.21 -10.63
N ASP A 101 15.01 -36.03 -9.38
CA ASP A 101 15.72 -36.07 -8.10
C ASP A 101 16.82 -35.03 -7.76
N GLU A 102 16.60 -34.46 -6.56
CA GLU A 102 17.56 -33.93 -5.57
C GLU A 102 17.97 -32.44 -5.64
N ASP A 103 17.58 -31.74 -4.55
CA ASP A 103 18.09 -30.46 -4.01
C ASP A 103 17.76 -29.15 -4.72
N VAL A 104 16.56 -28.60 -4.44
CA VAL A 104 16.37 -27.13 -4.45
C VAL A 104 16.04 -26.67 -3.03
N VAL A 105 16.99 -25.90 -2.50
CA VAL A 105 17.16 -25.52 -1.11
C VAL A 105 16.21 -24.38 -0.72
N ASP A 106 15.69 -24.50 0.49
CA ASP A 106 14.91 -23.53 1.27
C ASP A 106 15.53 -22.12 1.20
N ALA A 107 14.85 -21.19 0.52
CA ALA A 107 15.26 -19.79 0.48
C ALA A 107 14.77 -19.07 1.74
N GLU A 108 15.55 -19.21 2.82
CA GLU A 108 15.59 -18.22 3.89
C GLU A 108 16.04 -16.87 3.28
N ILE A 109 15.09 -16.01 2.93
CA ILE A 109 15.39 -14.57 2.78
C ILE A 109 15.33 -13.97 4.17
N VAL A 110 16.49 -13.93 4.82
CA VAL A 110 16.78 -13.01 5.93
C VAL A 110 17.84 -12.05 5.42
N ASP A 111 17.37 -10.96 4.81
CA ASP A 111 18.18 -9.77 4.59
C ASP A 111 18.41 -9.08 5.96
N GLU A 112 19.59 -9.26 6.55
CA GLU A 112 20.17 -8.30 7.48
C GLU A 112 21.60 -7.95 7.00
N ASP A 113 21.66 -6.87 6.21
CA ASP A 113 22.83 -6.03 6.00
C ASP A 113 23.30 -5.48 7.36
N GLU A 114 24.55 -5.73 7.80
CA GLU A 114 25.28 -4.70 8.57
C GLU A 114 26.83 -4.82 8.55
N GLU A 115 27.42 -3.65 8.33
CA GLU A 115 28.76 -3.15 8.69
C GLU A 115 29.98 -3.36 7.78
N LYS A 116 30.19 -2.30 6.99
CA LYS A 116 31.40 -1.88 6.28
C LYS A 116 32.60 -1.67 7.22
N LYS A 117 33.79 -2.00 6.71
CA LYS A 117 35.06 -1.36 7.07
C LYS A 117 35.39 -0.25 6.09
#